data_AF-A0A1Q3BR50-F1
#
_entry.id   AF-A0A1Q3BR50-F1
#
_cell.length_a   1.000
_cell.length_b   1.000
_cell.length_c   1.000
_cell.angle_alpha   90.00
_cell.angle_beta   90.00
_cell.angle_gamma   90.00
#
_symmetry.space_group_name_H-M   'P 1'
#
loop_
_entity.id
_entity.type
_entity.pdbx_description
1 polymer ?
#
loop_
_entity_poly.entity_id
_entity_poly.type
_entity_poly.pdbx_seq_one_letter_code
_entity_poly.pdbx_strand_id
1 'polypeptide(L)'
;RDYLLNCLSDRLAETYSKFKTAKEIWDNLDVQFRKEDELFKSHIVDKFLDFKFRENMEITPQVNDLENLRSKMNNENIGVTDILLVGAIIYKLPAAWHSFKT
;
A
#
# COMPACT_ATOMS: atom_id res chain seq x y z
N ARG A 1 14.91 -28.13 8.74
CA ARG A 1 15.01 -26.88 9.54
C ARG A 1 16.16 -26.04 9.02
N ASP A 2 17.37 -26.61 8.98
CA ASP A 2 18.59 -25.88 8.60
C ASP A 2 18.54 -25.38 7.15
N TYR A 3 17.99 -26.17 6.22
CA TYR A 3 17.73 -25.70 4.84
C TYR A 3 16.87 -24.44 4.79
N LEU A 4 15.80 -24.37 5.59
CA LEU A 4 14.91 -23.21 5.60
C LEU A 4 15.62 -21.99 6.19
N LEU A 5 16.38 -22.16 7.28
CA LEU A 5 17.16 -21.08 7.89
C LEU A 5 18.24 -20.55 6.94
N ASN A 6 18.89 -21.42 6.16
CA ASN A 6 19.90 -21.01 5.18
C ASN A 6 19.33 -20.23 3.99
N CYS A 7 18.01 -20.30 3.75
CA CYS A 7 17.34 -19.48 2.74
C CYS A 7 16.97 -18.07 3.26
N LEU A 8 17.11 -17.82 4.57
CA LEU A 8 16.80 -16.53 5.18
C LEU A 8 18.05 -15.65 5.25
N SER A 9 17.85 -14.33 5.37
CA SER A 9 18.94 -13.42 5.70
C SER A 9 19.45 -13.68 7.12
N ASP A 10 20.71 -13.34 7.40
CA ASP A 10 21.37 -13.61 8.68
C ASP A 10 20.54 -13.16 9.88
N ARG A 11 19.89 -11.98 9.80
CA ARG A 11 19.03 -11.45 10.87
C ARG A 11 17.78 -12.30 11.11
N LEU A 12 17.16 -12.80 10.05
CA LEU A 12 15.98 -13.66 10.13
C LEU A 12 16.39 -15.06 10.60
N ALA A 13 17.48 -15.62 10.09
CA ALA A 13 18.03 -16.89 10.58
C ALA A 13 18.33 -16.81 12.09
N GLU A 14 19.00 -15.72 12.51
CA GLU A 14 19.12 -15.17 13.88
C GLU A 14 17.86 -15.42 14.72
N THR A 15 16.83 -14.67 14.34
CA THR A 15 15.57 -14.52 15.07
C THR A 15 14.75 -15.83 15.12
N TYR A 16 14.77 -16.62 14.05
CA TYR A 16 13.91 -17.80 13.90
C TYR A 16 14.63 -19.11 14.27
N SER A 17 15.94 -19.08 14.55
CA SER A 17 16.72 -20.24 15.03
C SER A 17 16.17 -20.86 16.34
N LYS A 18 15.45 -20.06 17.14
CA LYS A 18 14.80 -20.49 18.40
C LYS A 18 13.70 -21.54 18.22
N PHE A 19 13.14 -21.66 17.02
CA PHE A 19 12.07 -22.61 16.73
C PHE A 19 12.66 -23.97 16.35
N LYS A 20 12.07 -25.06 16.85
CA LYS A 20 12.67 -26.40 16.79
C LYS A 20 12.42 -27.09 15.46
N THR A 21 11.31 -26.76 14.80
CA THR A 21 10.88 -27.42 13.56
C THR A 21 10.83 -26.43 12.39
N ALA A 22 11.01 -26.95 11.17
CA ALA A 22 10.84 -26.14 9.96
C ALA A 22 9.41 -25.58 9.84
N LYS A 23 8.42 -26.34 10.32
CA LYS A 23 7.01 -25.93 10.32
C LYS A 23 6.77 -24.72 11.22
N GLU A 24 7.27 -24.73 12.45
CA GLU A 24 7.14 -23.57 13.35
C GLU A 24 7.79 -22.31 12.78
N ILE A 25 8.95 -22.44 12.13
CA ILE A 25 9.62 -21.32 11.45
C ILE A 25 8.72 -20.79 10.33
N TRP A 26 8.24 -21.69 9.46
CA TRP A 26 7.37 -21.31 8.35
C TRP A 26 6.06 -20.66 8.81
N ASP A 27 5.37 -21.25 9.79
CA ASP A 27 4.10 -20.75 10.31
C ASP A 27 4.26 -19.35 10.93
N ASN A 28 5.37 -19.09 11.64
CA ASN A 28 5.62 -17.75 12.20
C ASN A 28 6.00 -16.73 11.12
N LEU A 29 6.81 -17.12 10.12
CA LEU A 29 7.13 -16.25 8.99
C LEU A 29 5.85 -15.88 8.23
N ASP A 30 5.04 -16.88 7.87
CA ASP A 30 3.78 -16.69 7.14
C ASP A 30 2.84 -15.73 7.88
N VAL A 31 2.66 -15.90 9.20
CA VAL A 31 1.82 -15.00 10.01
C VAL A 31 2.37 -13.57 10.06
N GLN A 32 3.69 -13.40 10.26
CA GLN A 32 4.29 -12.06 10.35
C GLN A 32 4.22 -11.33 9.02
N PHE A 33 4.60 -12.00 7.92
CA PHE A 33 4.64 -11.38 6.60
C PHE A 33 3.25 -11.17 6.01
N ARG A 34 2.26 -12.03 6.29
CA ARG A 34 0.86 -11.73 5.94
C ARG A 34 0.34 -10.50 6.66
N LYS A 35 0.64 -10.34 7.95
CA LYS A 35 0.26 -9.15 8.70
C LYS A 35 0.95 -7.90 8.15
N GLU A 36 2.23 -8.00 7.78
CA GLU A 36 2.97 -6.89 7.18
C GLU A 36 2.41 -6.50 5.81
N ASP A 37 2.05 -7.48 4.97
CA ASP A 37 1.34 -7.27 3.70
C ASP A 37 -0.02 -6.58 3.90
N GLU A 38 -0.82 -7.03 4.87
CA GLU A 38 -2.09 -6.39 5.24
C GLU A 38 -1.89 -4.94 5.70
N LEU A 39 -0.89 -4.68 6.55
CA LEU A 39 -0.54 -3.33 7.01
C LEU A 39 -0.02 -2.44 5.87
N PHE A 40 0.73 -3.01 4.94
CA PHE A 40 1.22 -2.29 3.76
C PHE A 40 0.06 -1.88 2.86
N LYS A 41 -0.88 -2.81 2.60
CA LYS A 41 -2.11 -2.54 1.84
C LYS A 41 -2.98 -1.49 2.53
N SER A 42 -3.19 -1.59 3.85
CA SER A 42 -3.97 -0.60 4.59
C SER A 42 -3.34 0.79 4.51
N HIS A 43 -2.00 0.88 4.62
CA HIS A 43 -1.28 2.15 4.50
C HIS A 43 -1.42 2.81 3.12
N ILE A 44 -1.47 2.01 2.04
CA ILE A 44 -1.75 2.54 0.69
C ILE A 44 -3.18 3.09 0.63
N VAL A 45 -4.16 2.36 1.17
CA VAL A 45 -5.56 2.81 1.23
C VAL A 45 -5.68 4.10 2.03
N ASP A 46 -5.04 4.20 3.20
CA ASP A 46 -5.05 5.39 4.03
C ASP A 46 -4.49 6.61 3.28
N LYS A 47 -3.35 6.45 2.61
CA LYS A 47 -2.78 7.51 1.75
C LYS A 47 -3.71 7.94 0.63
N PHE A 48 -4.40 7.00 0.00
CA PHE A 48 -5.39 7.32 -1.04
C PHE A 48 -6.58 8.08 -0.46
N LEU A 49 -7.09 7.68 0.70
CA LEU A 49 -8.21 8.34 1.38
C LEU A 49 -7.84 9.76 1.85
N ASP A 50 -6.63 9.95 2.36
CA ASP A 50 -6.11 11.23 2.84
C ASP A 50 -5.68 12.18 1.71
N PHE A 51 -5.43 11.67 0.50
CA PHE A 51 -5.08 12.50 -0.64
C PHE A 51 -6.16 13.53 -0.94
N LYS A 52 -5.76 14.80 -1.11
CA LYS A 52 -6.63 15.92 -1.47
C LYS A 52 -5.87 16.85 -2.42
N PHE A 53 -6.58 17.39 -3.40
CA PHE A 53 -6.03 18.44 -4.24
C PHE A 53 -5.92 19.74 -3.44
N ARG A 54 -4.85 20.48 -3.68
CA ARG A 54 -4.54 21.76 -3.01
C ARG A 54 -4.58 22.88 -4.02
N GLU A 55 -5.29 23.94 -3.68
CA GLU A 55 -5.50 25.11 -4.56
C GLU A 55 -4.21 25.89 -4.84
N ASN A 56 -3.25 25.85 -3.92
CA ASN A 56 -2.00 26.57 -4.00
C ASN A 56 -0.85 25.78 -4.65
N MET A 57 -1.14 24.63 -5.26
CA MET A 57 -0.17 23.79 -5.94
C MET A 57 -0.57 23.54 -7.39
N GLU A 58 0.41 23.34 -8.26
CA GLU A 58 0.14 22.95 -9.65
C GLU A 58 -0.61 21.62 -9.72
N ILE A 59 -1.53 21.49 -10.67
CA ILE A 59 -2.35 20.28 -10.82
C ILE A 59 -1.54 19.08 -11.31
N THR A 60 -0.61 19.29 -12.24
CA THR A 60 0.17 18.22 -12.87
C THR A 60 0.92 17.32 -11.85
N PRO A 61 1.74 17.86 -10.92
CA PRO A 61 2.40 17.01 -9.93
C PRO A 61 1.41 16.30 -9.00
N GLN A 62 0.27 16.92 -8.69
CA GLN A 62 -0.76 16.30 -7.86
C GLN A 62 -1.47 15.14 -8.59
N VAL A 63 -1.72 15.28 -9.89
CA VAL A 63 -2.26 14.19 -10.72
C VAL A 63 -1.27 13.03 -10.79
N ASN A 64 0.01 13.31 -11.01
CA ASN A 64 1.05 12.29 -11.03
C ASN A 64 1.13 11.52 -9.69
N ASP A 65 1.00 12.22 -8.55
CA ASP A 65 0.95 11.58 -7.23
C ASP A 65 -0.25 10.65 -7.08
N LEU A 66 -1.42 11.06 -7.57
CA LEU A 66 -2.62 10.23 -7.57
C LEU A 66 -2.49 9.01 -8.49
N GLU A 67 -1.92 9.18 -9.68
CA GLU A 67 -1.63 8.07 -10.61
C GLU A 67 -0.64 7.07 -10.02
N ASN A 68 0.38 7.56 -9.31
CA ASN A 68 1.31 6.72 -8.57
C ASN A 68 0.62 5.91 -7.46
N LEU A 69 -0.33 6.52 -6.74
CA LEU A 69 -1.15 5.80 -5.74
C LEU A 69 -2.04 4.74 -6.41
N ARG A 70 -2.67 5.06 -7.54
CA ARG A 70 -3.45 4.09 -8.33
C ARG A 70 -2.59 2.90 -8.78
N SER A 71 -1.38 3.17 -9.29
CA SER A 71 -0.44 2.14 -9.71
C SER A 71 -0.05 1.22 -8.54
N LYS A 72 0.24 1.79 -7.37
CA LYS A 72 0.52 1.00 -6.15
C LYS A 72 -0.66 0.13 -5.74
N MET A 73 -1.88 0.65 -5.76
CA MET A 73 -3.08 -0.13 -5.47
C MET A 73 -3.26 -1.29 -6.45
N ASN A 74 -3.03 -1.07 -7.75
CA ASN A 74 -3.12 -2.13 -8.75
C ASN A 74 -2.05 -3.22 -8.54
N ASN A 75 -0.80 -2.84 -8.25
CA ASN A 75 0.29 -3.79 -8.01
C ASN A 75 0.01 -4.68 -6.80
N GLU A 76 -0.62 -4.13 -5.76
CA GLU A 76 -1.00 -4.85 -4.55
C GLU A 76 -2.38 -5.54 -4.66
N ASN A 77 -2.99 -5.55 -5.84
CA ASN A 77 -4.34 -6.09 -6.10
C ASN A 77 -5.43 -5.51 -5.18
N ILE A 78 -5.28 -4.24 -4.76
CA ILE A 78 -6.29 -3.50 -4.02
C ILE A 78 -7.39 -3.09 -5.01
N GLY A 79 -8.55 -3.74 -4.92
CA GLY A 79 -9.65 -3.53 -5.87
C GLY A 79 -10.27 -2.14 -5.77
N VAL A 80 -9.95 -1.26 -6.71
CA VAL A 80 -10.59 0.05 -6.89
C VAL A 80 -11.27 0.09 -8.25
N THR A 81 -12.59 0.29 -8.27
CA THR A 81 -13.33 0.43 -9.53
C THR A 81 -13.14 1.81 -10.13
N ASP A 82 -13.21 1.94 -11.46
CA ASP A 82 -13.10 3.24 -12.12
C ASP A 82 -14.20 4.21 -11.64
N ILE A 83 -15.41 3.72 -11.33
CA ILE A 83 -16.50 4.53 -10.78
C ILE A 83 -16.11 5.11 -9.42
N LEU A 84 -15.51 4.29 -8.54
CA LEU A 84 -15.04 4.76 -7.23
C LEU A 84 -13.90 5.77 -7.38
N LEU A 85 -12.98 5.54 -8.32
CA LEU A 85 -11.87 6.45 -8.60
C LEU A 85 -12.36 7.81 -9.09
N VAL A 86 -13.28 7.84 -10.07
CA VAL A 86 -13.88 9.07 -10.59
C VAL A 86 -14.64 9.81 -9.47
N GLY A 87 -15.44 9.10 -8.68
CA GLY A 87 -16.15 9.69 -7.54
C GLY A 87 -15.18 10.27 -6.50
N ALA A 88 -14.09 9.56 -6.19
CA ALA A 88 -13.06 10.02 -5.28
C ALA A 88 -12.35 11.26 -5.80
N ILE A 89 -12.01 11.33 -7.10
CA ILE A 89 -11.40 12.51 -7.71
C ILE A 89 -12.32 13.72 -7.55
N ILE A 90 -13.59 13.60 -7.96
CA ILE A 90 -14.58 14.68 -7.85
C ILE A 90 -14.70 15.16 -6.41
N TYR A 91 -14.77 14.24 -5.44
CA TYR A 91 -14.88 14.57 -4.02
C TYR A 91 -13.61 15.24 -3.45
N LYS A 92 -12.43 14.94 -4.00
CA LYS A 92 -11.14 15.46 -3.54
C LYS A 92 -10.76 16.79 -4.18
N LEU A 93 -11.53 17.26 -5.16
CA LEU A 93 -11.31 18.56 -5.80
C LEU A 93 -11.52 19.70 -4.80
N PRO A 94 -10.76 20.80 -4.91
CA PRO A 94 -10.99 21.96 -4.07
C PRO A 94 -12.28 22.69 -4.47
N ALA A 95 -12.90 23.36 -3.51
CA ALA A 95 -14.16 24.08 -3.73
C ALA A 95 -14.06 25.13 -4.83
N ALA A 96 -12.92 25.82 -4.95
CA ALA A 96 -12.68 26.82 -5.99
C ALA A 96 -12.75 26.27 -7.43
N TRP A 97 -12.60 24.95 -7.59
CA TRP A 97 -12.57 24.31 -8.91
C TRP A 97 -13.97 23.91 -9.39
N HIS A 98 -14.96 23.89 -8.49
CA HIS A 98 -16.37 23.69 -8.85
C HIS A 98 -16.97 24.90 -9.58
N SER A 99 -16.40 26.10 -9.40
CA SER A 99 -16.85 27.33 -10.07
C SER A 99 -16.15 27.62 -11.39
N PHE A 100 -15.22 26.75 -11.83
CA PHE A 100 -14.50 26.98 -13.09
C PHE A 100 -15.44 26.74 -14.27
N LYS A 101 -15.88 27.84 -14.91
CA LYS A 101 -16.58 27.78 -16.21
C LYS A 101 -15.54 27.75 -17.32
N THR A 102 -15.67 26.76 -18.20
CA THR A 102 -14.96 26.68 -19.48
C THR A 102 -15.48 27.73 -20.46
#